data_AF-A0A1I2DTI4-F1
#
_entry.id   AF-A0A1I2DTI4-F1
#
_cell.length_a   1.000
_cell.length_b   1.000
_cell.length_c   1.000
_cell.angle_alpha   90.00
_cell.angle_beta   90.00
_cell.angle_gamma   90.00
#
_symmetry.space_group_name_H-M   'P 1'
#
loop_
_entity.id
_entity.type
_entity.pdbx_description
1 polymer ?
#
loop_
_entity_poly.entity_id
_entity_poly.type
_entity_poly.pdbx_seq_one_letter_code
_entity_poly.pdbx_strand_id
1 'polypeptide(L)' 'MTTIREAKNVVLVHGGFVDGSGWRGVYDLLRADGYAVSVVQNRPMD' A
#
# COMPACT_ATOMS: atom_id res chain seq x y z
N MET A 1 17.53 24.85 -7.91
CA MET A 1 16.68 24.48 -6.76
C MET A 1 15.98 23.17 -7.09
N THR A 2 16.26 22.11 -6.36
CA THR A 2 15.56 20.82 -6.52
C THR A 2 14.25 20.92 -5.74
N THR A 3 13.11 20.73 -6.40
CA THR A 3 11.83 20.61 -5.70
C THR A 3 11.77 19.22 -5.07
N ILE A 4 11.69 19.15 -3.73
CA ILE A 4 11.32 17.89 -3.07
C ILE A 4 9.85 17.66 -3.39
N ARG A 5 9.56 16.61 -4.16
CA ARG A 5 8.18 16.18 -4.38
C ARG A 5 7.72 15.44 -3.13
N GLU A 6 6.56 15.80 -2.59
CA GLU A 6 5.94 15.01 -1.55
C GLU A 6 5.74 13.57 -2.03
N ALA A 7 6.11 12.60 -1.19
CA ALA A 7 5.84 11.20 -1.47
C ALA A 7 4.33 10.96 -1.44
N LYS A 8 3.75 10.60 -2.59
CA LYS A 8 2.32 10.26 -2.72
C LYS A 8 2.08 8.77 -2.96
N ASN A 9 3.12 7.97 -3.15
CA ASN A 9 3.01 6.55 -3.43
C ASN A 9 3.21 5.73 -2.16
N VAL A 10 2.26 4.84 -1.85
CA VAL A 10 2.31 3.94 -0.70
C VAL A 10 2.13 2.51 -1.18
N VAL A 11 2.99 1.61 -0.70
CA VAL A 11 2.89 0.16 -0.95
C VAL A 11 2.65 -0.54 0.38
N LEU A 12 1.51 -1.23 0.50
CA LEU A 12 1.15 -2.01 1.67
C LEU A 12 1.55 -3.47 1.45
N VAL A 13 2.41 -3.98 2.33
CA VAL A 13 2.97 -5.34 2.27
C VAL A 13 2.45 -6.11 3.47
N HIS A 14 1.91 -7.30 3.22
CA HIS A 14 1.44 -8.20 4.28
C HIS A 14 2.60 -9.05 4.83
N GLY A 15 2.44 -9.58 6.04
CA GLY A 15 3.37 -10.56 6.61
C GLY A 15 3.30 -11.92 5.90
N GLY A 16 4.12 -12.88 6.33
CA GLY A 16 4.07 -14.24 5.80
C GLY A 16 2.72 -14.93 6.08
N PHE A 17 2.27 -15.79 5.15
CA PHE A 17 1.09 -16.67 5.29
C PHE A 17 -0.28 -15.97 5.40
N VAL A 18 -0.35 -14.66 5.16
CA VAL A 18 -1.59 -13.89 5.05
C VAL A 18 -1.66 -13.23 3.68
N ASP A 19 -2.83 -12.74 3.27
CA ASP A 19 -3.00 -11.94 2.06
C ASP A 19 -3.09 -10.44 2.39
N GLY A 20 -3.26 -9.61 1.36
CA GLY A 20 -3.38 -8.16 1.56
C GLY A 20 -4.72 -7.68 2.15
N SER A 21 -5.69 -8.55 2.44
CA SER A 21 -7.05 -8.14 2.85
C SER A 21 -7.08 -7.40 4.19
N GLY A 22 -6.15 -7.70 5.10
CA GLY A 22 -6.00 -7.03 6.39
C GLY A 22 -5.72 -5.52 6.28
N TRP A 23 -5.29 -5.05 5.10
CA TRP A 23 -5.00 -3.64 4.85
C TRP A 23 -6.19 -2.82 4.39
N ARG A 24 -7.39 -3.40 4.23
CA ARG A 24 -8.55 -2.71 3.62
C ARG A 24 -8.85 -1.33 4.24
N GLY A 25 -8.93 -1.25 5.56
CA GLY A 25 -9.21 0.02 6.25
C GLY A 25 -8.13 1.08 6.04
N VAL A 26 -6.85 0.68 6.06
CA VAL A 26 -5.72 1.58 5.83
C VAL A 26 -5.67 2.04 4.37
N TYR A 27 -5.95 1.13 3.43
CA TYR A 27 -6.06 1.46 2.02
C TYR A 27 -7.13 2.52 1.78
N ASP A 28 -8.33 2.33 2.35
CA ASP A 28 -9.46 3.24 2.16
C ASP A 28 -9.15 4.64 2.73
N LEU A 29 -8.54 4.72 3.92
CA LEU A 29 -8.12 6.00 4.52
C LEU A 29 -7.05 6.72 3.70
N LEU A 30 -5.98 6.03 3.29
CA LEU A 30 -4.92 6.63 2.50
C LEU A 30 -5.39 7.07 1.12
N ARG A 31 -6.32 6.34 0.50
CA ARG A 31 -6.95 6.78 -0.75
C ARG A 31 -7.80 8.03 -0.54
N ALA A 32 -8.55 8.11 0.54
CA ALA A 32 -9.32 9.31 0.89
C ALA A 32 -8.41 10.54 1.08
N ASP A 33 -7.22 10.34 1.63
CA ASP A 33 -6.20 11.38 1.81
C ASP A 33 -5.40 11.72 0.54
N GLY A 34 -5.74 11.11 -0.60
CA GLY A 34 -5.16 11.45 -1.91
C GLY A 34 -3.84 10.75 -2.24
N TYR A 35 -3.48 9.69 -1.53
CA TYR A 35 -2.31 8.87 -1.85
C TYR A 35 -2.60 7.88 -2.99
N ALA A 36 -1.60 7.60 -3.82
CA ALA A 36 -1.58 6.47 -4.72
C ALA A 36 -1.16 5.21 -3.96
N VAL A 37 -2.12 4.35 -3.64
CA VAL A 37 -1.89 3.16 -2.81
C VAL A 37 -1.99 1.89 -3.64
N SER A 38 -1.02 1.00 -3.45
CA SER A 38 -0.99 -0.37 -3.97
C SER A 38 -0.87 -1.38 -2.83
N VAL A 39 -1.61 -2.49 -2.91
CA VAL A 39 -1.52 -3.60 -1.95
C VAL A 39 -0.84 -4.77 -2.65
N VAL A 40 0.26 -5.26 -2.08
CA VAL A 40 0.95 -6.43 -2.62
C VAL A 40 0.10 -7.67 -2.32
N GLN A 41 -0.10 -8.50 -3.35
CA GLN A 41 -0.65 -9.84 -3.19
C GLN A 41 0.45 -10.81 -3.61
N ASN A 42 1.19 -11.32 -2.63
CA ASN A 42 2.17 -12.36 -2.90
C ASN A 42 1.51 -13.72 -2.68
N ARG A 43 1.26 -14.47 -3.76
CA ARG A 43 0.91 -15.87 -3.61
C ARG A 43 2.12 -16.59 -3.00
N PRO A 44 1.95 -17.41 -1.95
CA PRO A 44 2.96 -18.40 -1.63
C PRO A 44 3.18 -19.21 -2.91
N MET A 45 4.44 -19.40 -3.31
CA MET A 45 4.71 -20.35 -4.38
C MET A 45 4.18 -21.71 -3.92
N ASP A 46 3.40 -22.33 -4.79
CA ASP A 46 2.95 -23.71 -4.74
C ASP A 46 4.05 -24.68 -4.30
#